data_AF-A0A9C6SIX9-F1
#
_entry.id   AF-A0A9C6SIX9-F1
#
_cell.length_a   1.000
_cell.length_b   1.000
_cell.length_c   1.000
_cell.angle_alpha   90.00
_cell.angle_beta   90.00
_cell.angle_gamma   90.00
#
_symmetry.space_group_name_H-M   'P 1'
#
loop_
_entity.id
_entity.type
_entity.pdbx_description
1 polymer ?
#
loop_
_entity_poly.entity_id
_entity_poly.type
_entity_poly.pdbx_seq_one_letter_code
_entity_poly.pdbx_strand_id
1 'polypeptide(L)'
;MGPLTIALNVHSLGYSRCWKISHGFVTCLRTLPESEHVVLAVAARELSRAQNFSSLHKIKKALLQLCRASSTIIFHFFTFTDVVYIGTLHSQHFDIAKLMLYHGNHVLCEKPLTMNLKQTTELINLAKQKKLFLMEGIWSSSCFPIYETLKKEIVIECYQRCHRLLSPYFKKNRCNEVSE
;
A
#
# COMPACT_ATOMS: atom_id res chain seq x y z
N MET A 1 11.87 21.19 -6.38
CA MET A 1 11.75 19.85 -5.76
C MET A 1 11.82 18.83 -6.89
N GLY A 2 12.60 17.76 -6.72
CA GLY A 2 12.64 16.66 -7.70
C GLY A 2 11.36 15.80 -7.65
N PRO A 3 11.23 14.81 -8.55
CA PRO A 3 10.09 13.90 -8.53
C PRO A 3 10.05 13.09 -7.23
N LEU A 4 8.85 12.75 -6.77
CA LEU A 4 8.64 11.81 -5.67
C LEU A 4 9.16 10.43 -6.09
N THR A 5 10.11 9.92 -5.31
CA THR A 5 10.77 8.65 -5.59
C THR A 5 10.09 7.50 -4.87
N ILE A 6 9.65 6.51 -5.65
CA ILE A 6 8.81 5.42 -5.18
C ILE A 6 9.57 4.09 -5.25
N ALA A 7 9.50 3.35 -4.15
CA ALA A 7 9.96 1.97 -4.06
C ALA A 7 8.75 1.02 -3.98
N LEU A 8 8.82 -0.12 -4.66
CA LEU A 8 7.75 -1.12 -4.65
C LEU A 8 8.20 -2.38 -3.92
N ASN A 9 7.33 -2.94 -3.10
CA ASN A 9 7.50 -4.28 -2.56
C ASN A 9 6.43 -5.21 -3.13
N VAL A 10 6.86 -6.17 -3.95
CA VAL A 10 5.97 -7.04 -4.74
C VAL A 10 6.10 -8.50 -4.32
N HIS A 11 4.97 -9.21 -4.28
CA HIS A 11 4.92 -10.62 -3.90
C HIS A 11 4.51 -11.54 -5.08
N SER A 12 5.37 -12.52 -5.38
CA SER A 12 5.25 -13.62 -6.35
C SER A 12 5.28 -13.25 -7.85
N LEU A 13 5.84 -14.15 -8.67
CA LEU A 13 5.68 -14.20 -10.13
C LEU A 13 4.32 -14.82 -10.49
N GLY A 14 3.79 -14.47 -11.67
CA GLY A 14 2.67 -15.13 -12.34
C GLY A 14 1.29 -14.83 -11.74
N TYR A 15 0.51 -13.97 -12.40
CA TYR A 15 -0.94 -13.69 -12.22
C TYR A 15 -1.56 -13.73 -10.80
N SER A 16 -0.75 -13.69 -9.74
CA SER A 16 -1.20 -13.68 -8.36
C SER A 16 -1.86 -12.33 -8.08
N ARG A 17 -2.74 -12.28 -7.09
CA ARG A 17 -3.47 -11.05 -6.75
C ARG A 17 -2.51 -9.91 -6.36
N CYS A 18 -1.43 -10.22 -5.65
CA CYS A 18 -0.39 -9.27 -5.24
C CYS A 18 0.43 -8.74 -6.45
N TRP A 19 0.71 -9.60 -7.42
CA TRP A 19 1.33 -9.17 -8.67
C TRP A 19 0.41 -8.22 -9.45
N LYS A 20 -0.87 -8.59 -9.62
CA LYS A 20 -1.84 -7.81 -10.39
C LYS A 20 -2.05 -6.42 -9.81
N ILE A 21 -2.14 -6.28 -8.49
CA ILE A 21 -2.33 -4.96 -7.87
C ILE A 21 -1.09 -4.09 -8.02
N SER A 22 0.10 -4.65 -7.81
CA SER A 22 1.37 -3.92 -7.99
C SER A 22 1.60 -3.53 -9.44
N HIS A 23 1.30 -4.43 -10.39
CA HIS A 23 1.34 -4.14 -11.82
C HIS A 23 0.37 -3.01 -12.18
N GLY A 24 -0.88 -3.08 -11.71
CA GLY A 24 -1.88 -2.03 -11.94
C GLY A 24 -1.43 -0.68 -11.38
N PHE A 25 -0.91 -0.66 -10.15
CA PHE A 25 -0.38 0.55 -9.52
C PHE A 25 0.74 1.19 -10.34
N VAL A 26 1.72 0.42 -10.81
CA VAL A 26 2.82 0.95 -11.63
C VAL A 26 2.36 1.38 -13.01
N THR A 27 1.42 0.65 -13.61
CA THR A 27 0.82 1.03 -14.89
C THR A 27 0.09 2.36 -14.77
N CYS A 28 -0.65 2.60 -13.69
CA CYS A 28 -1.26 3.90 -13.41
C CYS A 28 -0.23 4.99 -13.14
N LEU A 29 0.82 4.73 -12.34
CA LEU A 29 1.87 5.73 -12.10
C LEU A 29 2.57 6.19 -13.38
N ARG A 30 2.72 5.30 -14.36
CA ARG A 30 3.30 5.61 -15.67
C ARG A 30 2.43 6.52 -16.55
N THR A 31 1.15 6.69 -16.23
CA THR A 31 0.32 7.68 -16.93
C THR A 31 0.51 9.10 -16.37
N LEU A 32 1.22 9.24 -15.25
CA LEU A 32 1.54 10.52 -14.64
C LEU A 32 2.90 11.05 -15.16
N PRO A 33 3.16 12.37 -15.06
CA PRO A 33 4.42 12.95 -15.50
C PRO A 33 5.62 12.40 -14.72
N GLU A 34 6.69 11.99 -15.42
CA GLU A 34 7.94 11.55 -14.79
C GLU A 34 8.64 12.66 -13.99
N SER A 35 8.29 13.93 -14.24
CA SER A 35 8.74 15.07 -13.44
C SER A 35 8.15 15.09 -12.02
N GLU A 36 7.04 14.39 -11.79
CA GLU A 36 6.34 14.36 -10.51
C GLU A 36 6.55 13.04 -9.76
N HIS A 37 6.58 11.92 -10.48
CA HIS A 37 6.67 10.59 -9.88
C HIS A 37 7.62 9.67 -10.65
N VAL A 38 8.52 9.01 -9.93
CA VAL A 38 9.43 8.01 -10.52
C VAL A 38 9.51 6.77 -9.65
N VAL A 39 9.31 5.62 -10.27
CA VAL A 39 9.58 4.32 -9.65
C VAL A 39 11.07 3.98 -9.82
N LEU A 40 11.83 4.03 -8.73
CA LEU A 40 13.28 3.79 -8.76
C LEU A 40 13.65 2.33 -8.50
N ALA A 41 12.90 1.65 -7.64
CA ALA A 41 13.26 0.32 -7.18
C ALA A 41 12.04 -0.60 -7.01
N VAL A 42 12.27 -1.88 -7.27
CA VAL A 42 11.34 -2.97 -6.92
C VAL A 42 12.06 -4.03 -6.10
N ALA A 43 11.43 -4.48 -5.02
CA ALA A 43 11.91 -5.56 -4.17
C ALA A 43 10.93 -6.73 -4.15
N ALA A 44 11.46 -7.95 -4.12
CA ALA A 44 10.69 -9.18 -3.96
C ALA A 44 11.50 -10.25 -3.20
N ARG A 45 10.82 -11.21 -2.55
CA ARG A 45 11.48 -12.30 -1.78
C ARG A 45 12.45 -13.16 -2.59
N GLU A 46 12.34 -13.15 -3.93
CA GLU A 46 13.27 -13.82 -4.84
C GLU A 46 13.77 -12.80 -5.86
N LEU A 47 15.08 -12.78 -6.10
CA LEU A 47 15.71 -11.77 -6.97
C LEU A 47 15.21 -11.87 -8.40
N SER A 48 15.02 -13.08 -8.91
CA SER A 48 14.47 -13.34 -10.25
C SER A 48 13.08 -12.69 -10.45
N ARG A 49 12.25 -12.62 -9.39
CA ARG A 49 10.93 -11.97 -9.43
C ARG A 49 11.06 -10.45 -9.54
N ALA A 50 11.94 -9.86 -8.73
CA ALA A 50 12.22 -8.43 -8.79
C ALA A 50 12.76 -8.05 -10.17
N GLN A 51 13.69 -8.85 -10.71
CA GLN A 51 14.25 -8.64 -12.06
C GLN A 51 13.17 -8.73 -13.14
N ASN A 52 12.29 -9.74 -13.10
CA ASN A 52 11.21 -9.87 -14.07
C ASN A 52 10.24 -8.68 -14.03
N PHE A 53 9.84 -8.22 -12.82
CA PHE A 53 8.99 -7.04 -12.67
C PHE A 53 9.71 -5.78 -13.17
N SER A 54 11.01 -5.65 -12.86
CA SER A 54 11.85 -4.54 -13.28
C SER A 54 11.98 -4.47 -14.80
N SER A 55 12.17 -5.60 -15.48
CA SER A 55 12.24 -5.68 -16.94
C SER A 55 10.91 -5.30 -17.59
N LEU A 56 9.78 -5.81 -17.07
CA LEU A 56 8.45 -5.47 -17.56
C LEU A 56 8.15 -3.97 -17.42
N HIS A 57 8.53 -3.39 -16.29
CA HIS A 57 8.24 -2.01 -15.95
C HIS A 57 9.43 -1.05 -16.14
N LYS A 58 10.49 -1.47 -16.83
CA LYS A 58 11.71 -0.66 -17.09
C LYS A 58 12.21 0.10 -15.85
N ILE A 59 12.14 -0.54 -14.68
CA ILE A 59 12.56 0.07 -13.40
C ILE A 59 14.08 -0.02 -13.30
N LYS A 60 14.71 1.03 -12.74
CA LYS A 60 16.17 1.15 -12.69
C LYS A 60 16.85 0.13 -11.77
N LYS A 61 16.22 -0.23 -10.64
CA LYS A 61 16.79 -1.13 -9.64
C LYS A 61 15.86 -2.29 -9.29
N ALA A 62 16.36 -3.52 -9.40
CA ALA A 62 15.70 -4.73 -8.93
C ALA A 62 16.47 -5.30 -7.72
N LEU A 63 15.78 -5.52 -6.60
CA LEU A 63 16.41 -5.86 -5.32
C LEU A 63 15.76 -7.10 -4.68
N LEU A 64 16.56 -7.85 -3.92
CA LEU A 64 16.07 -8.96 -3.10
C LEU A 64 15.50 -8.41 -1.79
N GLN A 65 14.26 -8.79 -1.47
CA GLN A 65 13.63 -8.49 -0.20
C GLN A 65 14.05 -9.53 0.85
N LEU A 66 14.84 -9.11 1.83
CA LEU A 66 15.13 -9.93 3.01
C LEU A 66 14.10 -9.62 4.10
N CYS A 67 13.15 -10.52 4.35
CA CYS A 67 12.20 -10.36 5.46
C CYS A 67 12.81 -10.71 6.83
N ARG A 68 14.10 -11.06 6.91
CA ARG A 68 14.75 -11.53 8.14
C ARG A 68 16.03 -10.75 8.37
N ALA A 69 15.99 -9.80 9.31
CA ALA A 69 17.06 -9.24 10.16
C ALA A 69 18.47 -8.91 9.60
N SER A 70 18.81 -9.22 8.34
CA SER A 70 20.08 -8.85 7.73
C SER A 70 19.98 -7.44 7.19
N SER A 71 20.62 -6.55 7.92
CA SER A 71 20.63 -5.09 7.84
C SER A 71 21.18 -4.53 6.53
N THR A 72 21.86 -5.31 5.69
CA THR A 72 22.71 -4.76 4.62
C THR A 72 21.98 -4.45 3.30
N ILE A 73 21.08 -5.32 2.83
CA ILE A 73 20.40 -5.13 1.51
C ILE A 73 19.17 -4.24 1.63
N ILE A 74 18.47 -4.35 2.76
CA ILE A 74 17.36 -3.50 3.16
C ILE A 74 17.83 -2.02 3.23
N PHE A 75 19.03 -1.75 3.73
CA PHE A 75 19.61 -0.40 3.79
C PHE A 75 19.77 0.27 2.42
N HIS A 76 20.04 -0.51 1.37
CA HIS A 76 20.21 0.00 0.01
C HIS A 76 18.87 0.38 -0.66
N PHE A 77 17.75 -0.16 -0.15
CA PHE A 77 16.40 0.24 -0.57
C PHE A 77 16.02 1.61 0.00
N PHE A 78 16.55 1.96 1.18
CA PHE A 78 16.09 3.11 1.99
C PHE A 78 16.78 4.43 1.74
N THR A 79 17.96 4.43 1.12
CA THR A 79 18.72 5.68 0.92
C THR A 79 18.26 6.46 -0.30
N PHE A 80 17.40 5.88 -1.14
CA PHE A 80 17.11 6.42 -2.47
C PHE A 80 15.63 6.68 -2.75
N THR A 81 14.71 6.44 -1.80
CA THR A 81 13.27 6.58 -2.04
C THR A 81 12.56 7.35 -0.94
N ASP A 82 11.61 8.19 -1.33
CA ASP A 82 10.79 8.98 -0.39
C ASP A 82 9.65 8.14 0.19
N VAL A 83 9.03 7.30 -0.65
CA VAL A 83 7.86 6.49 -0.28
C VAL A 83 7.97 5.05 -0.75
N VAL A 84 7.47 4.13 0.08
CA VAL A 84 7.39 2.71 -0.22
C VAL A 84 5.93 2.29 -0.38
N TYR A 85 5.62 1.69 -1.53
CA TYR A 85 4.36 1.00 -1.77
C TYR A 85 4.47 -0.48 -1.44
N ILE A 86 3.58 -0.98 -0.58
CA ILE A 86 3.54 -2.38 -0.13
C ILE A 86 2.31 -3.06 -0.75
N GLY A 87 2.56 -3.91 -1.76
CA GLY A 87 1.55 -4.71 -2.44
C GLY A 87 1.70 -6.21 -2.18
N THR A 88 2.09 -6.60 -0.97
CA THR A 88 2.42 -7.99 -0.60
C THR A 88 1.21 -8.75 -0.04
N LEU A 89 1.44 -9.91 0.59
CA LEU A 89 0.39 -10.62 1.33
C LEU A 89 0.02 -9.85 2.60
N HIS A 90 -1.25 -9.93 3.02
CA HIS A 90 -1.75 -9.20 4.19
C HIS A 90 -0.97 -9.52 5.48
N SER A 91 -0.54 -10.78 5.64
CA SER A 91 0.26 -11.23 6.80
C SER A 91 1.65 -10.58 6.87
N GLN A 92 2.14 -10.01 5.75
CA GLN A 92 3.46 -9.40 5.64
C GLN A 92 3.40 -7.87 5.75
N HIS A 93 2.22 -7.25 5.65
CA HIS A 93 2.07 -5.80 5.65
C HIS A 93 2.67 -5.16 6.90
N PHE A 94 2.37 -5.70 8.09
CA PHE A 94 2.83 -5.15 9.35
C PHE A 94 4.36 -5.14 9.46
N ASP A 95 5.02 -6.27 9.23
CA ASP A 95 6.47 -6.39 9.39
C ASP A 95 7.22 -5.48 8.41
N ILE A 96 6.74 -5.43 7.15
CA ILE A 96 7.33 -4.59 6.13
C ILE A 96 7.08 -3.12 6.48
N ALA A 97 5.84 -2.70 6.73
CA ALA A 97 5.51 -1.31 7.03
C ALA A 97 6.25 -0.79 8.26
N LYS A 98 6.31 -1.58 9.34
CA LYS A 98 7.05 -1.23 10.56
C LYS A 98 8.52 -1.00 10.27
N LEU A 99 9.14 -1.88 9.47
CA LEU A 99 10.52 -1.75 9.06
C LEU A 99 10.74 -0.48 8.22
N MET A 100 9.92 -0.24 7.20
CA MET A 100 10.04 0.95 6.33
C MET A 100 9.92 2.25 7.15
N LEU A 101 8.94 2.33 8.05
CA LEU A 101 8.76 3.47 8.95
C LEU A 101 9.94 3.63 9.90
N TYR A 102 10.45 2.53 10.49
CA TYR A 102 11.60 2.58 11.37
C TYR A 102 12.82 3.25 10.70
N HIS A 103 13.01 2.96 9.42
CA HIS A 103 14.08 3.51 8.59
C HIS A 103 13.79 4.89 7.97
N GLY A 104 12.68 5.55 8.31
CA GLY A 104 12.43 6.93 7.88
C GLY A 104 11.70 7.07 6.55
N ASN A 105 11.14 6.00 5.98
CA ASN A 105 10.42 6.08 4.71
C ASN A 105 8.93 6.33 4.93
N HIS A 106 8.30 7.06 4.02
CA HIS A 106 6.84 7.11 3.94
C HIS A 106 6.29 5.77 3.46
N VAL A 107 5.09 5.41 3.90
CA VAL A 107 4.49 4.10 3.57
C VAL A 107 3.07 4.25 3.04
N LEU A 108 2.84 3.68 1.85
CA LEU A 108 1.54 3.43 1.28
C LEU A 108 1.33 1.91 1.19
N CYS A 109 0.44 1.34 2.00
CA CYS A 109 0.27 -0.11 2.08
C CYS A 109 -1.10 -0.54 1.59
N GLU A 110 -1.17 -1.58 0.76
CA GLU A 110 -2.43 -2.17 0.34
C GLU A 110 -3.31 -2.59 1.52
N LYS A 111 -4.63 -2.58 1.27
CA LYS A 111 -5.64 -2.97 2.25
C LYS A 111 -5.77 -4.50 2.37
N PRO A 112 -6.04 -5.05 3.57
CA PRO A 112 -6.09 -4.35 4.85
C PRO A 112 -4.67 -3.95 5.31
N LEU A 113 -4.54 -2.79 5.95
CA LEU A 113 -3.24 -2.27 6.42
C LEU A 113 -2.50 -3.27 7.31
N THR A 114 -3.21 -3.92 8.24
CA THR A 114 -2.67 -4.99 9.08
C THR A 114 -3.75 -6.05 9.39
N MET A 115 -3.37 -7.14 10.06
CA MET A 115 -4.29 -8.22 10.39
C MET A 115 -5.16 -7.94 11.63
N ASN A 116 -4.80 -6.95 12.46
CA ASN A 116 -5.53 -6.65 13.69
C ASN A 116 -5.32 -5.20 14.18
N LEU A 117 -6.21 -4.73 15.04
CA LEU A 117 -6.18 -3.37 15.57
C LEU A 117 -4.85 -3.03 16.27
N LYS A 118 -4.28 -3.97 17.03
CA LYS A 118 -3.02 -3.75 17.77
C LYS A 118 -1.88 -3.39 16.82
N GLN A 119 -1.72 -4.15 15.74
CA GLN A 119 -0.72 -3.89 14.70
C GLN A 119 -0.95 -2.54 14.02
N THR A 120 -2.19 -2.21 13.66
CA THR A 120 -2.52 -0.91 13.04
C THR A 120 -2.17 0.26 13.96
N THR A 121 -2.57 0.19 15.23
CA THR A 121 -2.28 1.25 16.22
C THR A 121 -0.78 1.45 16.41
N GLU A 122 -0.01 0.36 16.42
CA GLU A 122 1.44 0.41 16.53
C GLU A 122 2.09 1.14 15.34
N LEU A 123 1.67 0.83 14.11
CA LEU A 123 2.18 1.51 12.91
C LEU A 123 1.82 3.01 12.90
N ILE A 124 0.59 3.36 13.27
CA ILE A 124 0.14 4.76 13.34
C ILE A 124 0.98 5.54 14.35
N ASN A 125 1.21 4.96 15.54
CA ASN A 125 2.02 5.61 16.56
C ASN A 125 3.46 5.79 16.11
N LEU A 126 4.05 4.77 15.47
CA LEU A 126 5.40 4.84 14.93
C LEU A 126 5.52 5.93 13.83
N ALA A 127 4.57 5.96 12.90
CA ALA A 127 4.53 6.97 11.84
C ALA A 127 4.43 8.40 12.40
N LYS A 128 3.55 8.62 13.39
CA LYS A 128 3.41 9.91 14.09
C LYS A 128 4.70 10.32 14.82
N GLN A 129 5.30 9.39 15.57
CA GLN A 129 6.56 9.64 16.29
C GLN A 129 7.69 10.06 15.35
N LYS A 130 7.78 9.41 14.18
CA LYS A 130 8.80 9.72 13.17
C LYS A 130 8.41 10.82 12.19
N LYS A 131 7.20 11.40 12.32
CA LYS A 131 6.64 12.39 11.39
C LYS A 131 6.63 11.90 9.94
N LEU A 132 6.30 10.63 9.75
CA LEU A 132 6.22 9.98 8.44
C LEU A 132 4.77 9.81 8.01
N PHE A 133 4.52 9.95 6.72
CA PHE A 133 3.27 9.58 6.10
C PHE A 133 3.06 8.05 6.16
N LEU A 134 1.87 7.65 6.57
CA LEU A 134 1.38 6.28 6.55
C LEU A 134 -0.07 6.31 6.04
N MET A 135 -0.36 5.55 4.99
CA MET A 135 -1.71 5.44 4.44
C MET A 135 -2.03 4.00 4.04
N GLU A 136 -3.27 3.59 4.34
CA GLU A 136 -3.87 2.38 3.79
C GLU A 136 -4.41 2.65 2.38
N GLY A 137 -4.15 1.74 1.44
CA GLY A 137 -4.52 1.79 0.03
C GLY A 137 -6.01 1.58 -0.22
N ILE A 138 -6.86 2.36 0.44
CA ILE A 138 -8.29 2.41 0.16
C ILE A 138 -8.52 3.41 -0.99
N TRP A 139 -8.28 2.94 -2.21
CA TRP A 139 -8.34 3.75 -3.43
C TRP A 139 -9.72 4.35 -3.69
N SER A 140 -10.78 3.58 -3.44
CA SER A 140 -12.15 3.98 -3.76
C SER A 140 -12.56 5.26 -3.03
N SER A 141 -12.44 5.30 -1.70
CA SER A 141 -12.85 6.44 -0.89
C SER A 141 -11.88 7.62 -0.89
N SER A 142 -10.65 7.40 -1.37
CA SER A 142 -9.57 8.40 -1.33
C SER A 142 -9.29 9.05 -2.69
N CYS A 143 -9.52 8.35 -3.80
CA CYS A 143 -9.07 8.78 -5.13
C CYS A 143 -10.19 8.95 -6.15
N PHE A 144 -11.39 8.42 -5.92
CA PHE A 144 -12.49 8.57 -6.88
C PHE A 144 -13.31 9.83 -6.60
N PRO A 145 -13.45 10.75 -7.58
CA PRO A 145 -14.17 12.02 -7.39
C PRO A 145 -15.60 11.85 -6.87
N ILE A 146 -16.25 10.75 -7.23
CA ILE A 146 -17.61 10.42 -6.74
C ILE A 146 -17.68 10.37 -5.21
N TYR A 147 -16.65 9.90 -4.52
CA TYR A 147 -16.64 9.86 -3.05
C TYR A 147 -16.47 11.25 -2.45
N GLU A 148 -15.83 12.18 -3.16
CA GLU A 148 -15.79 13.58 -2.73
C GLU A 148 -17.16 14.23 -2.83
N THR A 149 -17.85 14.03 -3.96
CA THR A 149 -19.23 14.51 -4.17
C THR A 149 -20.19 13.91 -3.14
N LEU A 150 -20.15 12.58 -2.96
CA LEU A 150 -20.99 11.90 -1.97
C LEU A 150 -20.73 12.39 -0.55
N LYS A 151 -19.47 12.63 -0.17
CA LYS A 151 -19.15 13.21 1.14
C LYS A 151 -19.77 14.61 1.30
N LYS A 152 -19.69 15.46 0.27
CA LYS A 152 -20.30 16.80 0.29
C LYS A 152 -21.82 16.70 0.44
N GLU A 153 -22.49 15.90 -0.38
CA GLU A 153 -23.95 15.75 -0.35
C GLU A 153 -24.46 15.15 0.97
N ILE A 154 -23.80 14.10 1.48
CA ILE A 154 -24.17 13.48 2.76
C ILE A 154 -23.97 14.45 3.94
N VAL A 155 -22.89 15.24 3.92
CA VAL A 155 -22.59 16.22 4.98
C VAL A 155 -23.51 17.44 4.91
N ILE A 156 -23.90 17.88 3.71
CA ILE A 156 -24.71 19.10 3.51
C ILE A 156 -26.20 18.84 3.75
N GLU A 157 -26.75 17.67 3.39
CA GLU A 157 -28.20 17.43 3.44
C GLU A 157 -28.67 16.40 4.48
N CYS A 158 -27.81 15.47 4.92
CA CYS A 158 -28.31 14.20 5.48
C CYS A 158 -27.93 13.89 6.93
N TYR A 159 -27.14 14.71 7.64
CA TYR A 159 -26.67 14.33 8.99
C TYR A 159 -27.81 14.17 10.03
N GLN A 160 -28.99 14.74 9.77
CA GLN A 160 -30.18 14.54 10.61
C GLN A 160 -31.16 13.47 10.09
N ARG A 161 -30.95 12.89 8.89
CA ARG A 161 -31.95 12.05 8.21
C ARG A 161 -31.40 10.78 7.53
N CYS A 162 -30.10 10.51 7.63
CA CYS A 162 -29.52 9.30 7.08
C CYS A 162 -29.96 8.09 7.93
N HIS A 163 -31.04 7.41 7.52
CA HIS A 163 -31.61 6.29 8.29
C HIS A 163 -30.80 5.00 8.16
N ARG A 164 -30.15 4.75 7.01
CA ARG A 164 -29.38 3.53 6.75
C ARG A 164 -28.48 3.68 5.51
N LEU A 165 -27.22 3.27 5.65
CA LEU A 165 -26.29 3.09 4.52
C LEU A 165 -26.04 1.59 4.34
N LEU A 166 -26.28 1.07 3.13
CA LEU A 166 -26.07 -0.34 2.80
C LEU A 166 -24.97 -0.46 1.75
N SER A 167 -23.92 -1.21 2.08
CA SER A 167 -22.94 -1.69 1.10
C SER A 167 -23.13 -3.21 0.94
N PRO A 168 -23.71 -3.69 -0.17
CA PRO A 168 -24.04 -5.10 -0.34
C PRO A 168 -22.81 -6.02 -0.48
N TYR A 169 -21.59 -5.46 -0.50
CA TYR A 169 -20.35 -6.21 -0.61
C TYR A 169 -20.07 -7.18 0.55
N PHE A 170 -20.76 -7.03 1.69
CA PHE A 170 -20.60 -7.90 2.87
C PHE A 170 -21.53 -9.12 2.93
N LYS A 171 -22.50 -9.27 2.01
CA LYS A 171 -23.37 -10.44 1.99
C LYS A 171 -22.78 -11.55 1.11
N LYS A 172 -21.91 -12.39 1.70
CA LYS A 172 -21.86 -13.77 1.22
C LYS A 172 -21.57 -14.88 2.24
N ASN A 173 -21.21 -14.65 3.52
CA ASN A 173 -20.92 -15.80 4.44
C ASN A 173 -20.97 -15.52 5.96
N ARG A 174 -21.86 -14.65 6.49
CA ARG A 174 -21.95 -14.43 7.96
C ARG A 174 -23.37 -14.32 8.54
N CYS A 175 -24.29 -15.12 8.02
CA CYS A 175 -25.53 -15.41 8.72
C CYS A 175 -25.62 -16.93 8.92
N ASN A 176 -24.86 -17.44 9.90
CA ASN A 176 -25.35 -18.55 10.69
C ASN A 176 -25.65 -17.96 12.07
N GLU A 177 -26.85 -18.27 12.53
CA GLU A 177 -27.51 -17.81 13.73
C GLU A 177 -26.61 -17.97 14.96
N VAL A 178 -26.60 -16.95 15.82
CA VAL A 178 -26.47 -17.18 17.26
C VAL A 178 -27.80 -16.71 17.84
N SER A 179 -28.75 -17.64 17.84
CA SER A 179 -29.93 -17.63 18.69
C SER A 179 -29.52 -18.16 20.07
N GLU A 180 -29.83 -17.35 21.08
CA GLU A 180 -29.82 -17.61 22.54
C GLU A 180 -28.46 -17.83 23.23
#